data_AF-A0A662YLK7-F1
#
_entry.id   AF-A0A662YLK7-F1
#
_cell.length_a   1.000
_cell.length_b   1.000
_cell.length_c   1.000
_cell.angle_alpha   90.00
_cell.angle_beta   90.00
_cell.angle_gamma   90.00
#
_symmetry.space_group_name_H-M   'P 1'
#
loop_
_entity.id
_entity.type
_entity.pdbx_description
1 polymer ?
#
loop_
_entity_poly.entity_id
_entity_poly.type
_entity_poly.pdbx_seq_one_letter_code
_entity_poly.pdbx_strand_id
1 'polypeptide(L)'
;MESKPPADTANGHNQALDVYPKNREKIEDRGQWNNKLEFVLSVAGEIIGLGNVWRFPYLCYRNGGGAFFIPYLIFLFTCGIPVFFLETALGQYTSEGGVTSWRKISPLFEGIGYATQVIVALLNFYYIIVLAWGIFYLSNSFTWELPWASCNNTWNTGSCVEFQKRNETYNWTAPANTTSPIIEFWEKRVLRISSGIDHIGILHWDLALCLLLAWVMCYFCIWKGVKSTGKVVYFTATFPYVMLVILMIRGVTLPGAAEGIKFYLYPDLSRLADPQSTAQGRIYHQHDITGDPVFRDLHAVLILIK
;
A
#
# COMPACT_ATOMS: atom_id res chain seq x y z
N MET A 1 0.24 74.01 -56.91
CA MET A 1 -0.49 72.79 -56.57
C MET A 1 0.47 71.87 -55.84
N GLU A 2 0.47 71.71 -54.53
CA GLU A 2 -0.31 72.31 -53.44
C GLU A 2 0.54 72.05 -52.17
N SER A 3 0.55 73.05 -51.31
CA SER A 3 1.19 73.28 -50.00
C SER A 3 1.34 72.13 -48.98
N LYS A 4 2.46 72.16 -48.24
CA LYS A 4 2.58 71.89 -46.78
C LYS A 4 2.14 73.16 -46.00
N PRO A 5 1.85 73.19 -44.67
CA PRO A 5 1.62 72.18 -43.61
C PRO A 5 0.29 72.52 -42.81
N PRO A 6 0.02 72.20 -41.50
CA PRO A 6 0.87 72.46 -40.32
C PRO A 6 1.10 71.26 -39.37
N ALA A 7 2.10 71.44 -38.52
CA ALA A 7 2.38 70.64 -37.34
C ALA A 7 1.46 71.08 -36.19
N ASP A 8 0.88 70.13 -35.47
CA ASP A 8 0.23 70.38 -34.19
C ASP A 8 1.06 69.80 -33.04
N THR A 9 1.42 70.73 -32.15
CA THR A 9 1.99 70.56 -30.83
C THR A 9 1.04 69.88 -29.85
N ALA A 10 1.63 69.04 -28.99
CA ALA A 10 1.24 68.74 -27.60
C ALA A 10 -0.16 68.16 -27.33
N ASN A 11 -0.20 66.90 -26.90
CA ASN A 11 -0.83 66.59 -25.62
C ASN A 11 -0.28 65.29 -25.02
N GLY A 12 0.26 65.40 -23.82
CA GLY A 12 0.74 64.28 -23.02
C GLY A 12 -0.41 63.41 -22.52
N HIS A 13 -0.29 62.12 -22.76
CA HIS A 13 -0.89 61.11 -21.91
C HIS A 13 -0.07 59.82 -21.98
N ASN A 14 0.82 59.66 -20.99
CA ASN A 14 1.23 58.40 -20.38
C ASN A 14 1.26 57.18 -21.30
N GLN A 15 2.24 57.11 -22.20
CA GLN A 15 2.63 55.80 -22.73
C GLN A 15 3.55 55.16 -21.69
N ALA A 16 2.93 54.51 -20.71
CA ALA A 16 3.61 53.58 -19.83
C ALA A 16 4.30 52.54 -20.72
N LEU A 17 5.63 52.50 -20.65
CA LEU A 17 6.45 51.42 -21.16
C LEU A 17 6.03 50.14 -20.44
N ASP A 18 5.14 49.36 -21.06
CA ASP A 18 4.88 47.98 -20.65
C ASP A 18 6.09 47.11 -21.02
N VAL A 19 7.19 47.31 -20.27
CA VAL A 19 8.27 46.35 -20.16
C VAL A 19 7.82 45.32 -19.12
N TYR A 20 6.88 44.47 -19.49
CA TYR A 20 6.75 43.17 -18.84
C TYR A 20 7.68 42.20 -19.56
N PRO A 21 8.76 41.71 -18.92
CA PRO A 21 9.56 40.66 -19.53
C PRO A 21 8.65 39.44 -19.68
N LYS A 22 8.40 39.04 -20.93
CA LYS A 22 7.72 37.81 -21.30
C LYS A 22 8.62 36.61 -21.02
N ASN A 23 9.10 36.46 -19.79
CA ASN A 23 9.59 35.19 -19.28
C ASN A 23 8.38 34.39 -18.79
N ARG A 24 7.53 33.97 -19.72
CA ARG A 24 6.91 32.65 -19.56
C ARG A 24 8.00 31.66 -19.86
N GLU A 25 8.83 31.38 -18.85
CA GLU A 25 9.43 30.05 -18.79
C GLU A 25 8.28 29.08 -19.04
N LYS A 26 8.47 28.15 -19.98
CA LYS A 26 7.58 27.01 -20.16
C LYS A 26 7.51 26.31 -18.80
N ILE A 27 6.52 26.64 -17.99
CA ILE A 27 6.02 25.71 -16.98
C ILE A 27 5.65 24.50 -17.81
N GLU A 28 6.42 23.42 -17.72
CA GLU A 28 5.99 22.14 -18.30
C GLU A 28 4.58 21.89 -17.77
N ASP A 29 3.59 21.88 -18.66
CA ASP A 29 2.20 21.66 -18.28
C ASP A 29 2.12 20.33 -17.52
N ARG A 30 1.81 20.43 -16.22
CA ARG A 30 1.69 19.28 -15.33
C ARG A 30 0.72 18.27 -15.93
N GLY A 31 1.10 16.99 -15.85
CA GLY A 31 0.23 15.89 -16.27
C GLY A 31 -1.07 15.90 -15.47
N GLN A 32 -2.20 16.12 -16.14
CA GLN A 32 -3.51 16.01 -15.51
C GLN A 32 -4.05 14.59 -15.69
N TRP A 33 -4.85 14.15 -14.71
CA TRP A 33 -5.69 12.96 -14.84
C TRP A 33 -6.67 13.13 -16.00
N ASN A 34 -6.92 12.07 -16.78
CA ASN A 34 -7.85 12.20 -17.90
C ASN A 34 -9.29 12.31 -17.38
N ASN A 35 -9.61 11.58 -16.30
CA ASN A 35 -10.95 11.50 -15.72
C ASN A 35 -10.92 11.55 -14.19
N LYS A 36 -11.99 12.08 -13.57
CA LYS A 36 -12.16 12.07 -12.10
C LYS A 36 -12.17 10.64 -11.52
N LEU A 37 -12.65 9.67 -12.27
CA LEU A 37 -12.67 8.26 -11.87
C LEU A 37 -11.25 7.68 -11.74
N GLU A 38 -10.32 8.05 -12.63
CA GLU A 38 -8.91 7.63 -12.54
C GLU A 38 -8.29 8.14 -11.24
N PHE A 39 -8.57 9.39 -10.87
CA PHE A 39 -8.11 9.97 -9.61
C PHE A 39 -8.71 9.22 -8.40
N VAL A 40 -10.04 9.05 -8.35
CA VAL A 40 -10.71 8.38 -7.23
C VAL A 40 -10.25 6.93 -7.08
N LEU A 41 -10.11 6.18 -8.18
CA LEU A 41 -9.62 4.82 -8.13
C LEU A 41 -8.15 4.74 -7.73
N SER A 42 -7.33 5.73 -8.10
CA SER A 42 -5.92 5.78 -7.68
C SER A 42 -5.83 5.99 -6.18
N VAL A 43 -6.62 6.92 -5.63
CA VAL A 43 -6.70 7.15 -4.17
C VAL A 43 -7.28 5.93 -3.45
N ALA A 44 -8.30 5.26 -4.00
CA ALA A 44 -8.85 4.05 -3.42
C ALA A 44 -7.86 2.87 -3.44
N GLY A 45 -7.10 2.71 -4.53
CA GLY A 45 -6.06 1.69 -4.66
C GLY A 45 -4.89 1.93 -3.69
N GLU A 46 -4.56 3.18 -3.45
CA GLU A 46 -3.54 3.60 -2.48
C GLU A 46 -4.00 3.31 -1.04
N ILE A 47 -5.25 3.61 -0.70
CA ILE A 47 -5.82 3.31 0.62
C ILE A 47 -5.88 1.79 0.90
N ILE A 48 -5.96 0.97 -0.15
CA ILE A 48 -6.22 -0.46 -0.04
C ILE A 48 -4.98 -1.28 -0.36
N GLY A 49 -4.15 -1.45 0.67
CA GLY A 49 -2.97 -2.31 0.60
C GLY A 49 -3.18 -3.71 1.17
N LEU A 50 -2.11 -4.51 1.10
CA LEU A 50 -2.06 -5.86 1.68
C LEU A 50 -2.44 -5.86 3.17
N GLY A 51 -2.08 -4.82 3.93
CA GLY A 51 -2.41 -4.72 5.36
C GLY A 51 -3.90 -4.90 5.68
N ASN A 52 -4.80 -4.38 4.83
CA ASN A 52 -6.24 -4.52 5.02
C ASN A 52 -6.72 -5.98 4.92
N VAL A 53 -5.98 -6.85 4.22
CA VAL A 53 -6.38 -8.23 3.97
C VAL A 53 -6.03 -9.16 5.13
N TRP A 54 -4.90 -8.95 5.81
CA TRP A 54 -4.40 -9.87 6.85
C TRP A 54 -4.12 -9.19 8.19
N ARG A 55 -3.60 -7.97 8.20
CA ARG A 55 -3.26 -7.24 9.43
C ARG A 55 -4.52 -6.77 10.15
N PHE A 56 -5.44 -6.13 9.43
CA PHE A 56 -6.68 -5.63 10.02
C PHE A 56 -7.50 -6.75 10.68
N PRO A 57 -7.82 -7.88 10.01
CA PRO A 57 -8.51 -8.99 10.68
C PRO A 57 -7.74 -9.55 11.87
N TYR A 58 -6.41 -9.67 11.76
CA TYR A 58 -5.60 -10.14 12.88
C TYR A 58 -5.66 -9.20 14.10
N LEU A 59 -5.61 -7.89 13.89
CA LEU A 59 -5.71 -6.89 14.95
C LEU A 59 -7.11 -6.87 15.57
N CYS A 60 -8.17 -6.89 14.75
CA CYS A 60 -9.55 -7.00 15.23
C CYS A 60 -9.69 -8.21 16.14
N TYR A 61 -9.23 -9.38 15.68
CA TYR A 61 -9.28 -10.61 16.46
C TYR A 61 -8.53 -10.49 17.80
N ARG A 62 -7.28 -10.02 17.79
CA ARG A 62 -6.46 -9.93 19.00
C ARG A 62 -6.96 -8.90 20.02
N ASN A 63 -7.67 -7.86 19.57
CA ASN A 63 -8.09 -6.73 20.38
C ASN A 63 -9.59 -6.74 20.72
N GLY A 64 -10.17 -7.93 20.95
CA GLY A 64 -11.55 -8.07 21.42
C GLY A 64 -12.59 -8.31 20.33
N GLY A 65 -12.16 -8.73 19.13
CA GLY A 65 -13.02 -9.17 18.03
C GLY A 65 -13.98 -8.07 17.59
N GLY A 66 -15.28 -8.33 17.71
CA GLY A 66 -16.34 -7.37 17.37
C GLY A 66 -16.28 -6.07 18.17
N ALA A 67 -15.73 -6.09 19.40
CA ALA A 67 -15.64 -4.91 20.25
C ALA A 67 -14.63 -3.87 19.74
N PHE A 68 -13.61 -4.31 18.97
CA PHE A 68 -12.60 -3.45 18.37
C PHE A 68 -13.17 -2.42 17.37
N PHE A 69 -14.31 -2.73 16.74
CA PHE A 69 -14.94 -1.81 15.79
C PHE A 69 -15.39 -0.48 16.42
N ILE A 70 -15.73 -0.48 17.72
CA ILE A 70 -16.16 0.73 18.42
C ILE A 70 -15.06 1.81 18.43
N PRO A 71 -13.87 1.57 19.03
CA PRO A 71 -12.79 2.54 18.98
C PRO A 71 -12.30 2.79 17.55
N TYR A 72 -12.27 1.76 16.68
CA TYR A 72 -11.88 1.92 15.29
C TYR A 72 -12.73 2.96 14.55
N LEU A 73 -14.07 2.87 14.64
CA LEU A 73 -14.99 3.82 14.02
C LEU A 73 -14.85 5.21 14.62
N ILE A 74 -14.65 5.34 15.94
CA ILE A 74 -14.43 6.64 16.58
C ILE A 74 -13.18 7.30 16.00
N PHE A 75 -12.03 6.63 15.97
CA PHE A 75 -10.79 7.18 15.43
C PHE A 75 -10.86 7.43 13.91
N LEU A 76 -11.61 6.62 13.17
CA LEU A 76 -11.85 6.85 11.75
C LEU A 76 -12.54 8.20 11.50
N PHE A 77 -13.61 8.50 12.24
CA PHE A 77 -14.36 9.74 12.07
C PHE A 77 -13.67 10.96 12.69
N THR A 78 -12.99 10.81 13.83
CA THR A 78 -12.36 11.95 14.54
C THR A 78 -10.96 12.28 14.05
N CYS A 79 -10.22 11.32 13.51
CA CYS A 79 -8.84 11.51 13.06
C CYS A 79 -8.64 11.13 11.59
N GLY A 80 -9.11 9.97 11.15
CA GLY A 80 -8.82 9.46 9.80
C GLY A 80 -9.39 10.31 8.68
N ILE A 81 -10.71 10.50 8.67
CA ILE A 81 -11.39 11.29 7.64
C ILE A 81 -10.88 12.75 7.63
N PRO A 82 -10.74 13.45 8.78
CA PRO A 82 -10.18 14.80 8.80
C PRO A 82 -8.76 14.91 8.24
N VAL A 83 -7.86 14.00 8.60
CA VAL A 83 -6.47 14.03 8.13
C VAL A 83 -6.39 13.71 6.64
N PHE A 84 -7.16 12.72 6.15
CA PHE A 84 -7.24 12.41 4.73
C PHE A 84 -7.72 13.60 3.89
N PHE A 85 -8.78 14.27 4.37
CA PHE A 85 -9.32 15.44 3.69
C PHE A 85 -8.31 16.60 3.69
N LEU A 86 -7.67 16.85 4.83
CA LEU A 86 -6.66 17.90 4.97
C LEU A 86 -5.50 17.68 3.98
N GLU A 87 -4.96 16.46 3.91
CA GLU A 87 -3.83 16.13 3.05
C GLU A 87 -4.18 16.21 1.56
N THR A 88 -5.36 15.68 1.19
CA THR A 88 -5.83 15.75 -0.19
C THR A 88 -6.09 17.20 -0.61
N ALA A 89 -6.73 18.00 0.24
CA ALA A 89 -6.97 19.41 -0.01
C ALA A 89 -5.65 20.20 -0.10
N LEU A 90 -4.68 19.91 0.75
CA LEU A 90 -3.37 20.56 0.73
C LEU A 90 -2.59 20.24 -0.54
N GLY A 91 -2.60 18.97 -0.98
CA GLY A 91 -1.98 18.58 -2.24
C GLY A 91 -2.63 19.28 -3.44
N GLN A 92 -3.97 19.34 -3.48
CA GLN A 92 -4.70 20.05 -4.54
C GLN A 92 -4.42 21.57 -4.53
N TYR A 93 -4.43 22.18 -3.34
CA TYR A 93 -4.20 23.61 -3.17
C TYR A 93 -2.77 24.03 -3.54
N THR A 94 -1.76 23.30 -3.05
CA THR A 94 -0.36 23.62 -3.34
C THR A 94 0.03 23.23 -4.76
N SER A 95 -0.56 22.15 -5.31
CA SER A 95 -0.27 21.61 -6.64
C SER A 95 1.22 21.32 -6.88
N GLU A 96 1.94 21.04 -5.81
CA GLU A 96 3.37 20.75 -5.74
C GLU A 96 3.62 19.39 -5.09
N GLY A 97 4.85 18.88 -5.16
CA GLY A 97 5.22 17.67 -4.42
C GLY A 97 5.43 17.93 -2.92
N GLY A 98 5.42 16.88 -2.10
CA GLY A 98 5.47 16.97 -0.63
C GLY A 98 6.53 17.93 -0.05
N VAL A 99 7.79 17.89 -0.53
CA VAL A 99 8.86 18.80 -0.04
C VAL A 99 8.56 20.26 -0.38
N THR A 100 8.22 20.52 -1.64
CA THR A 100 7.90 21.85 -2.15
C THR A 100 6.60 22.42 -1.55
N SER A 101 5.62 21.56 -1.24
CA SER A 101 4.38 21.94 -0.56
C SER A 101 4.67 22.47 0.86
N TRP A 102 5.48 21.75 1.65
CA TRP A 102 5.88 22.22 2.99
C TRP A 102 6.67 23.52 2.93
N ARG A 103 7.58 23.68 1.96
CA ARG A 103 8.33 24.93 1.76
C ARG A 103 7.42 26.14 1.47
N LYS A 104 6.31 25.95 0.74
CA LYS A 104 5.34 27.03 0.45
C LYS A 104 4.47 27.39 1.66
N ILE A 105 4.11 26.42 2.50
CA ILE A 105 3.25 26.65 3.67
C ILE A 105 4.06 27.25 4.82
N SER A 106 5.16 26.59 5.19
CA SER A 106 6.04 27.02 6.27
C SER A 106 7.43 26.43 6.04
N PRO A 107 8.43 27.24 5.66
CA PRO A 107 9.78 26.75 5.39
C PRO A 107 10.45 26.13 6.62
N LEU A 108 9.99 26.47 7.84
CA LEU A 108 10.46 25.84 9.08
C LEU A 108 10.18 24.32 9.10
N PHE A 109 9.09 23.88 8.46
CA PHE A 109 8.67 22.48 8.41
C PHE A 109 9.10 21.76 7.13
N GLU A 110 10.03 22.31 6.35
CA GLU A 110 10.55 21.67 5.12
C GLU A 110 11.14 20.27 5.40
N GLY A 111 11.73 20.06 6.58
CA GLY A 111 12.26 18.77 7.01
C GLY A 111 11.22 17.64 7.04
N ILE A 112 9.93 17.95 7.25
CA ILE A 112 8.84 16.97 7.19
C ILE A 112 8.77 16.37 5.79
N GLY A 113 8.89 17.19 4.75
CA GLY A 113 8.85 16.72 3.37
C GLY A 113 9.97 15.73 3.04
N TYR A 114 11.21 16.02 3.47
CA TYR A 114 12.34 15.10 3.27
C TYR A 114 12.18 13.81 4.08
N ALA A 115 11.72 13.90 5.33
CA ALA A 115 11.46 12.74 6.16
C ALA A 115 10.41 11.80 5.51
N THR A 116 9.32 12.36 4.99
CA THR A 116 8.30 11.61 4.26
C THR A 116 8.88 10.90 3.03
N GLN A 117 9.73 11.57 2.24
CA GLN A 117 10.37 10.94 1.07
C GLN A 117 11.28 9.77 1.45
N VAL A 118 12.04 9.89 2.54
CA VAL A 118 12.88 8.77 3.04
C VAL A 118 12.02 7.59 3.48
N ILE A 119 10.92 7.84 4.20
CA ILE A 119 9.99 6.79 4.64
C ILE A 119 9.38 6.08 3.42
N VAL A 120 8.94 6.82 2.40
CA VAL A 120 8.40 6.26 1.16
C VAL A 120 9.46 5.47 0.40
N ALA A 121 10.72 5.91 0.36
CA ALA A 121 11.79 5.15 -0.27
C ALA A 121 12.04 3.80 0.43
N LEU A 122 12.12 3.80 1.76
CA LEU A 122 12.27 2.57 2.56
C LEU A 122 11.09 1.61 2.37
N LEU A 123 9.89 2.16 2.25
CA LEU A 123 8.68 1.40 1.93
C LEU A 123 8.74 0.68 0.60
N ASN A 124 9.16 1.40 -0.44
CA ASN A 124 9.25 0.83 -1.78
C ASN A 124 10.23 -0.35 -1.81
N PHE A 125 11.38 -0.23 -1.13
CA PHE A 125 12.34 -1.34 -1.01
C PHE A 125 11.77 -2.55 -0.30
N TYR A 126 10.94 -2.35 0.73
CA TYR A 126 10.29 -3.46 1.43
C TYR A 126 9.18 -4.10 0.58
N TYR A 127 8.27 -3.30 0.03
CA TYR A 127 7.10 -3.81 -0.70
C TYR A 127 7.45 -4.48 -2.03
N ILE A 128 8.51 -4.04 -2.71
CA ILE A 128 8.95 -4.70 -3.95
C ILE A 128 9.41 -6.14 -3.71
N ILE A 129 9.98 -6.44 -2.53
CA ILE A 129 10.35 -7.80 -2.12
C ILE A 129 9.09 -8.66 -1.91
N VAL A 130 8.07 -8.10 -1.26
CA VAL A 130 6.78 -8.78 -1.06
C VAL A 130 6.12 -9.09 -2.42
N LEU A 131 6.19 -8.16 -3.37
CA LEU A 131 5.70 -8.37 -4.73
C LEU A 131 6.46 -9.49 -5.44
N ALA A 132 7.79 -9.56 -5.27
CA ALA A 132 8.61 -10.63 -5.82
C ALA A 132 8.22 -12.01 -5.25
N TRP A 133 7.91 -12.11 -3.96
CA TRP A 133 7.34 -13.34 -3.38
C TRP A 133 5.99 -13.69 -4.02
N GLY A 134 5.12 -12.70 -4.22
CA GLY A 134 3.84 -12.91 -4.91
C GLY A 134 4.02 -13.49 -6.32
N ILE A 135 4.95 -12.94 -7.11
CA ILE A 135 5.30 -13.46 -8.45
C ILE A 135 5.85 -14.88 -8.36
N PHE A 136 6.70 -15.17 -7.37
CA PHE A 136 7.25 -16.51 -7.16
C PHE A 136 6.14 -17.53 -6.86
N TYR A 137 5.22 -17.22 -5.95
CA TYR A 137 4.07 -18.08 -5.64
C TYR A 137 3.14 -18.25 -6.84
N LEU A 138 2.88 -17.17 -7.59
CA LEU A 138 2.07 -17.21 -8.81
C LEU A 138 2.68 -18.16 -9.84
N SER A 139 3.99 -18.06 -10.07
CA SER A 139 4.71 -18.92 -11.01
C SER A 139 4.65 -20.40 -10.60
N ASN A 140 4.72 -20.68 -9.29
CA ASN A 140 4.60 -22.03 -8.75
C ASN A 140 3.15 -22.53 -8.65
N SER A 141 2.15 -21.70 -8.95
CA SER A 141 0.72 -22.09 -8.94
C SER A 141 0.28 -22.71 -10.26
N PHE A 142 1.10 -22.68 -11.31
CA PHE A 142 0.80 -23.28 -12.61
C PHE A 142 1.12 -24.79 -12.68
N THR A 143 1.32 -25.44 -11.54
CA THR A 143 1.53 -26.89 -11.45
C THR A 143 0.24 -27.62 -11.07
N TRP A 144 0.12 -28.88 -11.48
CA TRP A 144 -1.09 -29.67 -11.22
C TRP A 144 -1.29 -29.98 -9.73
N GLU A 145 -0.21 -30.35 -9.06
CA GLU A 145 -0.14 -30.38 -7.60
C GLU A 145 0.62 -29.17 -7.11
N LEU A 146 0.07 -28.46 -6.13
CA LEU A 146 0.74 -27.27 -5.59
C LEU A 146 1.96 -27.70 -4.76
N PRO A 147 3.12 -27.02 -4.88
CA PRO A 147 4.35 -27.43 -4.20
C PRO A 147 4.26 -27.41 -2.66
N TRP A 148 3.32 -26.65 -2.10
CA TRP A 148 3.05 -26.58 -0.66
C TRP A 148 1.88 -27.47 -0.21
N ALA A 149 1.31 -28.28 -1.10
CA ALA A 149 0.23 -29.21 -0.76
C ALA A 149 0.73 -30.58 -0.28
N SER A 150 1.99 -30.93 -0.53
CA SER A 150 2.57 -32.23 -0.19
C SER A 150 3.93 -32.14 0.48
N CYS A 151 4.26 -33.16 1.28
CA CYS A 151 5.56 -33.31 1.91
C CYS A 151 6.60 -33.98 0.99
N ASN A 152 6.20 -34.42 -0.22
CA ASN A 152 7.08 -35.12 -1.16
C ASN A 152 7.89 -34.16 -2.07
N ASN A 153 8.73 -33.31 -1.46
CA ASN A 153 9.56 -32.36 -2.19
C ASN A 153 11.00 -32.36 -1.68
N THR A 154 11.94 -31.90 -2.50
CA THR A 154 13.38 -31.94 -2.21
C THR A 154 13.82 -31.04 -1.04
N TRP A 155 12.99 -30.07 -0.65
CA TRP A 155 13.26 -29.14 0.46
C TRP A 155 12.62 -29.57 1.78
N ASN A 156 11.76 -30.59 1.76
CA ASN A 156 11.05 -31.02 2.96
C ASN A 156 11.93 -31.92 3.83
N THR A 157 11.69 -31.88 5.14
CA THR A 157 12.38 -32.74 6.11
C THR A 157 11.50 -33.87 6.60
N GLY A 158 12.10 -34.85 7.29
CA GLY A 158 11.35 -35.97 7.89
C GLY A 158 10.31 -35.56 8.94
N SER A 159 10.31 -34.30 9.37
CA SER A 159 9.33 -33.71 10.29
C SER A 159 8.08 -33.14 9.60
N CYS A 160 8.03 -33.13 8.27
CA CYS A 160 6.91 -32.61 7.50
C CYS A 160 5.69 -33.53 7.59
N VAL A 161 4.52 -32.96 7.86
CA VAL A 161 3.26 -33.70 8.00
C VAL A 161 2.12 -33.10 7.18
N GLU A 162 1.46 -33.94 6.37
CA GLU A 162 0.24 -33.59 5.63
C GLU A 162 -1.01 -33.77 6.53
N PHE A 163 -1.43 -32.70 7.21
CA PHE A 163 -2.55 -32.74 8.16
C PHE A 163 -3.92 -33.04 7.51
N GLN A 164 -4.16 -32.60 6.28
CA GLN A 164 -5.48 -32.72 5.62
C GLN A 164 -5.76 -34.09 5.02
N LYS A 165 -4.72 -34.90 4.71
CA LYS A 165 -4.89 -36.21 4.05
C LYS A 165 -4.88 -37.37 5.04
N ARG A 166 -4.83 -37.09 6.35
CA ARG A 166 -4.68 -38.14 7.33
C ARG A 166 -6.04 -38.67 7.78
N ASN A 167 -6.21 -39.98 7.64
CA ASN A 167 -7.35 -40.68 8.22
C ASN A 167 -7.21 -40.66 9.77
N GLU A 168 -8.24 -40.16 10.46
CA GLU A 168 -8.30 -40.03 11.93
C GLU A 168 -8.34 -41.38 12.69
N THR A 169 -8.17 -42.50 12.00
CA THR A 169 -8.34 -43.86 12.54
C THR A 169 -7.18 -44.35 13.41
N TYR A 170 -6.04 -43.64 13.46
CA TYR A 170 -4.91 -44.02 14.30
C TYR A 170 -4.65 -42.96 15.38
N ASN A 171 -4.66 -43.39 16.66
CA ASN A 171 -4.19 -42.59 17.80
C ASN A 171 -2.72 -42.23 17.60
N TRP A 172 -2.47 -41.08 17.01
CA TRP A 172 -1.13 -40.58 16.74
C TRP A 172 -0.86 -39.37 17.61
N THR A 173 0.15 -39.49 18.46
CA THR A 173 0.75 -38.34 19.15
C THR A 173 1.66 -37.62 18.18
N ALA A 174 1.35 -36.35 17.90
CA ALA A 174 2.24 -35.50 17.14
C ALA A 174 3.57 -35.37 17.89
N PRO A 175 4.72 -35.70 17.27
CA PRO A 175 5.99 -35.22 17.77
C PRO A 175 5.91 -33.69 17.92
N ALA A 176 6.38 -33.15 19.04
CA ALA A 176 6.25 -31.72 19.35
C ALA A 176 6.85 -30.79 18.26
N ASN A 177 7.70 -31.32 17.38
CA ASN A 177 8.45 -30.57 16.36
C ASN A 177 7.96 -30.83 14.92
N THR A 178 6.71 -31.24 14.70
CA THR A 178 6.19 -31.43 13.34
C THR A 178 5.80 -30.12 12.66
N THR A 179 6.12 -30.01 11.38
CA THR A 179 5.89 -28.82 10.53
C THR A 179 4.92 -29.15 9.40
N SER A 180 4.16 -28.15 8.94
CA SER A 180 3.28 -28.32 7.78
C SER A 180 4.05 -28.10 6.47
N PRO A 181 3.64 -28.72 5.35
CA PRO A 181 4.30 -28.52 4.06
C PRO A 181 4.29 -27.05 3.59
N ILE A 182 3.32 -26.26 4.06
CA ILE A 182 3.21 -24.83 3.76
C ILE A 182 4.30 -24.03 4.47
N ILE A 183 4.55 -24.33 5.75
CA ILE A 183 5.62 -23.69 6.52
C ILE A 183 6.98 -24.09 5.96
N GLU A 184 7.19 -25.38 5.67
CA GLU A 184 8.46 -25.85 5.09
C GLU A 184 8.71 -25.24 3.71
N PHE A 185 7.67 -25.11 2.87
CA PHE A 185 7.81 -24.44 1.59
C PHE A 185 8.23 -22.97 1.77
N TRP A 186 7.59 -22.23 2.66
CA TRP A 186 7.94 -20.84 2.94
C TRP A 186 9.37 -20.70 3.48
N GLU A 187 9.73 -21.44 4.52
CA GLU A 187 11.01 -21.27 5.21
C GLU A 187 12.19 -21.88 4.45
N LYS A 188 12.01 -23.05 3.83
CA LYS A 188 13.11 -23.83 3.21
C LYS A 188 13.18 -23.73 1.69
N ARG A 189 12.08 -23.42 0.99
CA ARG A 189 12.10 -23.26 -0.48
C ARG A 189 12.07 -21.80 -0.93
N VAL A 190 11.16 -21.00 -0.37
CA VAL A 190 11.00 -19.59 -0.74
C VAL A 190 12.09 -18.75 -0.07
N LEU A 191 12.05 -18.60 1.25
CA LEU A 191 12.97 -17.74 1.98
C LEU A 191 14.38 -18.33 2.09
N ARG A 192 14.49 -19.66 2.24
CA ARG A 192 15.76 -20.36 2.53
C ARG A 192 16.49 -19.69 3.70
N ILE A 193 15.78 -19.62 4.84
CA ILE A 193 16.21 -18.89 6.03
C ILE A 193 17.59 -19.39 6.49
N SER A 194 18.51 -18.45 6.67
CA SER A 194 19.85 -18.72 7.22
C SER A 194 19.81 -18.87 8.74
N SER A 195 20.91 -19.35 9.34
CA SER A 195 21.01 -19.56 10.79
C SER A 195 20.92 -18.28 11.62
N GLY A 196 21.09 -17.09 11.01
CA GLY A 196 21.01 -15.80 11.69
C GLY A 196 21.23 -14.63 10.75
N ILE A 197 20.93 -13.41 11.23
CA ILE A 197 21.04 -12.18 10.44
C ILE A 197 22.48 -11.86 9.99
N ASP A 198 23.46 -12.30 10.79
CA ASP A 198 24.90 -12.12 10.50
C ASP A 198 25.37 -12.97 9.31
N HIS A 199 24.59 -14.01 8.96
CA HIS A 199 24.89 -14.92 7.86
C HIS A 199 23.89 -14.71 6.72
N ILE A 200 24.20 -13.77 5.82
CA ILE A 200 23.33 -13.38 4.69
C ILE A 200 23.21 -14.52 3.64
N GLY A 201 24.09 -15.52 3.69
CA GLY A 201 24.02 -16.70 2.83
C GLY A 201 24.37 -16.39 1.36
N ILE A 202 23.80 -17.17 0.44
CA ILE A 202 24.01 -17.04 -1.00
C ILE A 202 22.81 -16.38 -1.69
N LEU A 203 23.07 -15.61 -2.75
CA LEU A 203 22.00 -15.04 -3.56
C LEU A 203 21.26 -16.16 -4.33
N HIS A 204 19.94 -16.22 -4.15
CA HIS A 204 19.10 -17.18 -4.85
C HIS A 204 18.54 -16.58 -6.14
N TRP A 205 19.03 -17.09 -7.27
CA TRP A 205 18.72 -16.58 -8.61
C TRP A 205 17.23 -16.63 -8.97
N ASP A 206 16.49 -17.66 -8.53
CA ASP A 206 15.05 -17.77 -8.77
C ASP A 206 14.29 -16.55 -8.23
N LEU A 207 14.61 -16.12 -7.00
CA LEU A 207 14.03 -14.94 -6.36
C LEU A 207 14.57 -13.65 -6.94
N ALA A 208 15.87 -13.59 -7.27
CA ALA A 208 16.46 -12.41 -7.91
C ALA A 208 15.81 -12.12 -9.28
N LEU A 209 15.46 -13.16 -10.04
CA LEU A 209 14.71 -13.03 -11.29
C LEU A 209 13.27 -12.54 -11.05
N CYS A 210 12.58 -13.06 -10.03
CA CYS A 210 11.24 -12.58 -9.66
C CYS A 210 11.27 -11.10 -9.23
N LEU A 211 12.32 -10.69 -8.50
CA LEU A 211 12.54 -9.30 -8.11
C LEU A 211 12.82 -8.40 -9.33
N LEU A 212 13.65 -8.85 -10.27
CA LEU A 212 13.89 -8.13 -11.52
C LEU A 212 12.59 -7.96 -12.32
N LEU A 213 11.78 -9.02 -12.41
CA LEU A 213 10.48 -8.96 -13.07
C LEU A 213 9.54 -7.95 -12.38
N ALA A 214 9.50 -7.94 -11.05
CA ALA A 214 8.72 -6.98 -10.28
C ALA A 214 9.11 -5.53 -10.62
N TRP A 215 10.42 -5.23 -10.65
CA TRP A 215 10.93 -3.91 -11.02
C TRP A 215 10.55 -3.51 -12.45
N VAL A 216 10.70 -4.42 -13.41
CA VAL A 216 10.32 -4.19 -14.81
C VAL A 216 8.83 -3.92 -14.94
N MET A 217 7.98 -4.68 -14.25
CA MET A 217 6.53 -4.46 -14.21
C MET A 217 6.18 -3.08 -13.63
N CYS A 218 6.73 -2.74 -12.46
CA CYS A 218 6.51 -1.43 -11.84
C CYS A 218 6.98 -0.27 -12.73
N TYR A 219 8.13 -0.42 -13.39
CA TYR A 219 8.63 0.57 -14.35
C TYR A 219 7.63 0.83 -15.47
N PHE A 220 7.11 -0.22 -16.13
CA PHE A 220 6.13 -0.04 -17.20
C PHE A 220 4.79 0.54 -16.73
N CYS A 221 4.38 0.27 -15.49
CA CYS A 221 3.19 0.90 -14.91
C CYS A 221 3.34 2.43 -14.83
N ILE A 222 4.55 2.93 -14.50
CA ILE A 222 4.80 4.33 -14.15
C ILE A 222 5.46 5.14 -15.29
N TRP A 223 6.09 4.52 -16.30
CA TRP A 223 7.00 5.19 -17.25
C TRP A 223 6.45 6.42 -18.01
N LYS A 224 5.12 6.55 -18.12
CA LYS A 224 4.42 7.64 -18.81
C LYS A 224 3.63 8.53 -17.83
N GLY A 225 3.98 8.46 -16.55
CA GLY A 225 3.34 9.18 -15.44
C GLY A 225 1.88 8.79 -15.25
N VAL A 226 1.08 9.74 -14.73
CA VAL A 226 -0.33 9.57 -14.36
C VAL A 226 -1.22 9.05 -15.49
N LYS A 227 -0.87 9.32 -16.76
CA LYS A 227 -1.64 8.83 -17.92
C LYS A 227 -1.54 7.32 -18.12
N SER A 228 -0.43 6.70 -17.73
CA SER A 228 -0.25 5.24 -17.76
C SER A 228 -0.74 4.62 -16.47
N THR A 229 -0.34 5.19 -15.33
CA THR A 229 -0.75 4.74 -14.01
C THR A 229 -2.28 4.69 -13.89
N GLY A 230 -3.00 5.73 -14.30
CA GLY A 230 -4.46 5.77 -14.24
C GLY A 230 -5.14 4.63 -15.00
N LYS A 231 -4.56 4.19 -16.13
CA LYS A 231 -5.08 3.05 -16.90
C LYS A 231 -4.84 1.72 -16.21
N VAL A 232 -3.65 1.53 -15.65
CA VAL A 232 -3.29 0.32 -14.91
C VAL A 232 -4.13 0.19 -13.63
N VAL A 233 -4.37 1.31 -12.95
CA VAL A 233 -5.15 1.38 -11.71
C VAL A 233 -6.58 0.86 -11.88
N TYR A 234 -7.21 1.02 -13.05
CA TYR A 234 -8.52 0.42 -13.29
C TYR A 234 -8.52 -1.08 -13.05
N PHE A 235 -7.46 -1.77 -13.44
CA PHE A 235 -7.32 -3.20 -13.19
C PHE A 235 -6.83 -3.47 -11.76
N THR A 236 -5.75 -2.82 -11.33
CA THR A 236 -5.10 -3.15 -10.04
C THR A 236 -5.94 -2.77 -8.82
N ALA A 237 -6.78 -1.74 -8.91
CA ALA A 237 -7.69 -1.38 -7.83
C ALA A 237 -8.97 -2.21 -7.82
N THR A 238 -9.50 -2.65 -8.97
CA THR A 238 -10.77 -3.38 -9.03
C THR A 238 -10.61 -4.89 -8.85
N PHE A 239 -9.55 -5.47 -9.39
CA PHE A 239 -9.31 -6.92 -9.35
C PHE A 239 -9.27 -7.49 -7.92
N PRO A 240 -8.61 -6.86 -6.94
CA PRO A 240 -8.63 -7.34 -5.55
C PRO A 240 -10.03 -7.44 -4.96
N TYR A 241 -10.94 -6.50 -5.25
CA TYR A 241 -12.31 -6.58 -4.77
C TYR A 241 -13.08 -7.76 -5.37
N VAL A 242 -12.95 -7.97 -6.68
CA VAL A 242 -13.58 -9.12 -7.34
C VAL A 242 -13.07 -10.43 -6.73
N MET A 243 -11.75 -10.53 -6.52
CA MET A 243 -11.14 -11.68 -5.87
C MET A 243 -11.62 -11.87 -4.42
N LEU A 244 -11.70 -10.80 -3.63
CA LEU A 244 -12.20 -10.86 -2.25
C LEU A 244 -13.66 -11.31 -2.19
N VAL A 245 -14.51 -10.85 -3.12
CA VAL A 245 -15.91 -11.30 -3.20
C VAL A 245 -15.99 -12.80 -3.52
N ILE A 246 -15.20 -13.29 -4.48
CA ILE A 246 -15.15 -14.71 -4.82
C ILE A 246 -14.65 -15.54 -3.63
N LEU A 247 -13.58 -15.09 -2.96
CA LEU A 247 -13.03 -15.76 -1.78
C LEU A 247 -14.00 -15.71 -0.60
N MET A 248 -14.77 -14.64 -0.44
CA MET A 248 -15.81 -14.53 0.57
C MET A 248 -16.92 -15.55 0.31
N ILE A 249 -17.45 -15.63 -0.91
CA ILE A 249 -18.47 -16.61 -1.28
C ILE A 249 -17.95 -18.04 -1.03
N ARG A 250 -16.72 -18.35 -1.45
CA ARG A 250 -16.13 -19.66 -1.17
C ARG A 250 -15.92 -19.90 0.31
N GLY A 251 -15.44 -18.90 1.05
CA GLY A 251 -15.21 -18.94 2.49
C GLY A 251 -16.48 -19.30 3.26
N VAL A 252 -17.62 -18.66 2.95
CA VAL A 252 -18.89 -18.93 3.66
C VAL A 252 -19.52 -20.27 3.28
N THR A 253 -19.16 -20.85 2.12
CA THR A 253 -19.66 -22.18 1.70
C THR A 253 -18.87 -23.35 2.32
N LEU A 254 -17.73 -23.09 2.96
CA LEU A 254 -16.92 -24.14 3.59
C LEU A 254 -17.53 -24.62 4.92
N PRO A 255 -17.40 -25.92 5.24
CA PRO A 255 -17.85 -26.45 6.52
C PRO A 255 -17.09 -25.78 7.67
N GLY A 256 -17.80 -25.37 8.73
CA GLY A 256 -17.20 -24.70 9.89
C GLY A 256 -16.99 -23.18 9.72
N ALA A 257 -17.38 -22.57 8.60
CA ALA A 257 -17.25 -21.12 8.38
C ALA A 257 -17.99 -20.29 9.46
N ALA A 258 -19.16 -20.75 9.89
CA ALA A 258 -19.96 -20.07 10.92
C ALA A 258 -19.22 -19.93 12.26
N GLU A 259 -18.45 -20.95 12.67
CA GLU A 259 -17.65 -20.89 13.90
C GLU A 259 -16.51 -19.88 13.78
N GLY A 260 -15.82 -19.83 12.63
CA GLY A 260 -14.79 -18.83 12.38
C GLY A 260 -15.32 -17.40 12.43
N ILE A 261 -16.50 -17.15 11.82
CA ILE A 261 -17.15 -15.83 11.83
C ILE A 261 -17.59 -15.46 13.25
N LYS A 262 -18.22 -16.39 13.97
CA LYS A 262 -18.66 -16.18 15.35
C LYS A 262 -17.46 -15.86 16.24
N PHE A 263 -16.36 -16.58 16.09
CA PHE A 263 -15.14 -16.37 16.86
C PHE A 263 -14.47 -15.03 16.53
N TYR A 264 -14.50 -14.60 15.27
CA TYR A 264 -13.98 -13.31 14.83
C TYR A 264 -14.81 -12.11 15.36
N LEU A 265 -16.14 -12.23 15.35
CA LEU A 265 -17.05 -11.14 15.70
C LEU A 265 -17.52 -11.15 17.16
N TYR A 266 -17.19 -12.17 17.95
CA TYR A 266 -17.59 -12.23 19.36
C TYR A 266 -17.02 -11.02 20.13
N PRO A 267 -17.86 -10.16 20.71
CA PRO A 267 -17.39 -8.94 21.37
C PRO A 267 -16.91 -9.26 22.79
N ASP A 268 -15.60 -9.13 23.01
CA ASP A 268 -15.02 -9.23 24.35
C ASP A 268 -14.66 -7.83 24.87
N LEU A 269 -15.56 -7.22 25.64
CA LEU A 269 -15.35 -5.88 26.20
C LEU A 269 -14.27 -5.82 27.28
N SER A 270 -13.88 -6.96 27.87
CA SER A 270 -12.80 -6.99 28.87
C SER A 270 -11.47 -6.56 28.24
N ARG A 271 -11.27 -6.94 26.97
CA ARG A 271 -10.12 -6.57 26.14
C ARG A 271 -10.07 -5.11 25.73
N LEU A 272 -11.13 -4.32 25.98
CA LEU A 272 -11.13 -2.87 25.78
C LEU A 272 -10.76 -2.10 27.06
N ALA A 273 -10.79 -2.75 28.23
CA ALA A 273 -10.46 -2.13 29.51
C ALA A 273 -8.96 -2.20 29.84
N ASP A 274 -8.20 -3.08 29.17
CA ASP A 274 -6.77 -3.25 29.42
C ASP A 274 -5.97 -1.98 29.02
N PRO A 275 -5.05 -1.48 29.87
CA PRO A 275 -4.20 -0.33 29.51
C PRO A 275 -3.29 -0.61 28.29
N GLN A 276 -2.98 -1.88 28.01
CA GLN A 276 -2.29 -2.27 26.78
C GLN A 276 -3.20 -2.16 25.54
N SER A 277 -4.51 -2.42 25.65
CA SER A 277 -5.47 -2.19 24.56
C SER A 277 -5.80 -0.70 24.38
N THR A 278 -5.71 0.09 25.45
CA THR A 278 -6.36 1.42 25.49
C THR A 278 -5.39 2.60 25.65
N ALA A 279 -4.16 2.40 26.13
CA ALA A 279 -3.18 3.49 26.31
C ALA A 279 -1.81 3.19 25.68
N GLN A 280 -1.22 2.02 25.91
CA GLN A 280 0.03 1.63 25.23
C GLN A 280 -0.24 1.30 23.75
N GLY A 281 -1.37 0.67 23.48
CA GLY A 281 -1.92 0.51 22.15
C GLY A 281 -2.22 1.84 21.46
N ARG A 282 -2.35 2.99 22.11
CA ARG A 282 -2.61 4.27 21.39
C ARG A 282 -1.38 4.90 20.76
N ILE A 283 -0.17 4.63 21.26
CA ILE A 283 1.06 5.17 20.67
C ILE A 283 1.58 4.22 19.58
N TYR A 284 1.43 2.91 19.79
CA TYR A 284 1.70 1.92 18.75
C TYR A 284 0.59 1.84 17.71
N HIS A 285 -0.70 1.87 18.07
CA HIS A 285 -1.82 1.99 17.12
C HIS A 285 -1.95 3.38 16.52
N GLN A 286 -1.44 4.48 17.07
CA GLN A 286 -1.31 5.67 16.24
C GLN A 286 -0.27 5.39 15.15
N HIS A 287 0.84 4.70 15.44
CA HIS A 287 1.84 4.28 14.45
C HIS A 287 1.40 3.11 13.55
N ASP A 288 0.35 2.37 13.93
CA ASP A 288 -0.21 1.18 13.26
C ASP A 288 -1.51 1.52 12.50
N ILE A 289 -2.25 2.54 12.95
CA ILE A 289 -3.35 3.18 12.23
C ILE A 289 -2.76 4.19 11.25
N THR A 290 -1.71 4.96 11.60
CA THR A 290 -0.88 5.69 10.62
C THR A 290 0.07 4.80 9.82
N GLY A 291 0.27 3.56 10.29
CA GLY A 291 1.03 2.50 9.61
C GLY A 291 0.16 1.49 8.88
N ASP A 292 -1.16 1.66 8.94
CA ASP A 292 -2.14 0.96 8.10
C ASP A 292 -1.96 1.53 6.70
N PRO A 293 -2.01 0.71 5.63
CA PRO A 293 -1.85 1.19 4.26
C PRO A 293 -2.73 2.43 4.01
N VAL A 294 -3.97 2.39 4.50
CA VAL A 294 -4.95 3.49 4.49
C VAL A 294 -4.40 4.86 4.90
N PHE A 295 -3.54 4.97 5.92
CA PHE A 295 -2.97 6.24 6.37
C PHE A 295 -1.50 6.46 5.98
N ARG A 296 -0.76 5.38 5.70
CA ARG A 296 0.64 5.49 5.31
C ARG A 296 0.77 5.91 3.85
N ASP A 297 -0.19 5.46 3.07
CA ASP A 297 -0.36 5.73 1.65
C ASP A 297 -1.02 7.13 1.46
N LEU A 298 -1.57 7.72 2.53
CA LEU A 298 -2.01 9.13 2.62
C LEU A 298 -0.86 10.11 2.32
N HIS A 299 0.33 9.86 2.87
CA HIS A 299 1.51 10.67 2.59
C HIS A 299 2.06 10.49 1.17
N ALA A 300 1.77 9.35 0.54
CA ALA A 300 2.03 9.13 -0.87
C ALA A 300 0.95 9.76 -1.78
N VAL A 301 -0.21 10.18 -1.25
CA VAL A 301 -1.17 11.01 -1.98
C VAL A 301 -0.54 12.36 -2.38
N LEU A 302 0.38 12.93 -1.59
CA LEU A 302 1.17 14.11 -2.01
C LEU A 302 2.12 13.83 -3.20
N ILE A 303 2.44 12.56 -3.47
CA ILE A 303 3.24 12.13 -4.64
C ILE A 303 2.31 11.77 -5.81
N LEU A 304 1.17 11.14 -5.56
CA LEU A 304 0.15 10.81 -6.57
C LEU A 304 -0.67 12.00 -7.03
N ILE A 305 -0.67 13.10 -6.26
CA ILE A 305 -1.19 14.38 -6.72
C ILE A 305 -0.23 15.03 -7.72
N LYS A 306 0.97 14.52 -8.03
CA LYS A 306 1.75 15.08 -9.17
C LYS A 306 1.18 14.69 -10.53
#